data_AF-A0A7X7ZQP3-F1
#
_entry.id   AF-A0A7X7ZQP3-F1
#
_cell.length_a   1.000
_cell.length_b   1.000
_cell.length_c   1.000
_cell.angle_alpha   90.00
_cell.angle_beta   90.00
_cell.angle_gamma   90.00
#
_symmetry.space_group_name_H-M   'P 1'
#
loop_
_entity.id
_entity.type
_entity.pdbx_description
1 polymer ?
#
loop_
_entity_poly.entity_id
_entity_poly.type
_entity_poly.pdbx_seq_one_letter_code
_entity_poly.pdbx_strand_id
1 'polypeptide(L)'
;GIPFYVCAPSSTIDLATPTGDQIPIEMRDPDEVTEMWYRQRMAPEGIDVFNPAFDVTNHELITGIITERGLCHAPYDQAFKELGIGE
;
A
#
# COMPACT_ATOMS: atom_id res chain seq x y z
N GLY A 1 -2.75 -7.51 20.31
CA GLY A 1 -2.40 -6.43 19.38
C GLY A 1 -3.58 -5.50 19.19
N ILE A 2 -3.38 -4.41 18.45
CA ILE A 2 -4.47 -3.52 17.99
C ILE A 2 -4.93 -4.04 16.62
N PRO A 3 -6.25 -4.19 16.36
CA PRO A 3 -6.74 -4.56 15.03
C PRO A 3 -6.32 -3.55 13.95
N PHE A 4 -5.82 -4.04 12.82
CA PHE A 4 -5.41 -3.23 11.67
C PHE A 4 -6.26 -3.58 10.46
N TYR A 5 -6.99 -2.60 9.93
CA TYR A 5 -7.90 -2.79 8.80
C TYR A 5 -7.46 -1.95 7.61
N VAL A 6 -7.51 -2.54 6.41
CA VAL A 6 -7.35 -1.81 5.14
C VAL A 6 -8.74 -1.56 4.57
N CYS A 7 -9.03 -0.33 4.15
CA CYS A 7 -10.28 0.02 3.49
C CYS A 7 -9.98 0.43 2.06
N ALA A 8 -10.41 -0.38 1.08
CA ALA A 8 -10.17 -0.14 -0.33
C ALA A 8 -11.30 -0.76 -1.17
N PRO A 9 -11.70 -0.14 -2.29
CA PRO A 9 -12.67 -0.74 -3.19
C PRO A 9 -12.10 -2.01 -3.83
N SER A 10 -12.98 -2.94 -4.25
CA SER A 10 -12.55 -4.20 -4.89
C SER A 10 -11.72 -3.98 -6.16
N SER A 11 -11.90 -2.85 -6.85
CA SER A 11 -11.13 -2.46 -8.04
C SER A 11 -9.66 -2.17 -7.78
N THR A 12 -9.24 -2.02 -6.51
CA THR A 12 -7.83 -1.84 -6.12
C THR A 12 -7.12 -3.18 -5.88
N ILE A 13 -7.87 -4.29 -5.82
CA ILE A 13 -7.29 -5.62 -5.62
C ILE A 13 -6.85 -6.18 -6.98
N ASP A 14 -5.54 -6.35 -7.15
CA ASP A 14 -4.97 -6.99 -8.32
C ASP A 14 -4.75 -8.49 -8.08
N LEU A 15 -5.58 -9.33 -8.69
CA LEU A 15 -5.47 -10.78 -8.57
C LEU A 15 -4.36 -11.40 -9.44
N ALA A 16 -3.76 -10.64 -10.37
CA ALA A 16 -2.63 -11.10 -11.16
C ALA A 16 -1.29 -11.01 -10.40
N THR A 17 -1.29 -10.32 -9.26
CA THR A 17 -0.11 -10.07 -8.41
C THR A 17 -0.23 -10.88 -7.12
N PRO A 18 0.22 -12.16 -7.09
CA PRO A 18 -0.03 -13.08 -5.97
C PRO A 18 0.73 -12.74 -4.68
N THR A 19 1.81 -11.95 -4.77
CA THR A 19 2.61 -11.54 -3.61
C THR A 19 2.95 -10.06 -3.68
N GLY A 20 3.14 -9.45 -2.51
CA GLY A 20 3.51 -8.04 -2.41
C GLY A 20 4.88 -7.71 -3.01
N ASP A 21 5.78 -8.68 -3.13
CA ASP A 21 7.13 -8.50 -3.72
C ASP A 21 7.09 -8.11 -5.20
N GLN A 22 5.97 -8.33 -5.88
CA GLN A 22 5.77 -8.03 -7.29
C GLN A 22 5.16 -6.64 -7.51
N ILE A 23 4.75 -5.95 -6.44
CA ILE A 23 4.19 -4.59 -6.53
C ILE A 23 5.34 -3.61 -6.81
N PRO A 24 5.36 -2.91 -7.96
CA PRO A 24 6.39 -1.93 -8.24
C PRO A 24 6.24 -0.72 -7.30
N ILE A 25 7.34 -0.35 -6.63
CA ILE A 25 7.37 0.82 -5.75
C ILE A 25 7.88 2.03 -6.54
N GLU A 26 7.03 3.05 -6.64
CA GLU A 26 7.39 4.33 -7.27
C GLU A 26 8.49 5.02 -6.45
N MET A 27 9.60 5.38 -7.11
CA MET A 27 10.63 6.26 -6.56
C MET A 27 10.36 7.68 -7.04
N ARG A 28 10.05 8.58 -6.11
CA ARG A 28 9.69 9.97 -6.41
C ARG A 28 10.89 10.90 -6.31
N ASP A 29 10.68 12.14 -6.74
CA ASP A 29 11.71 13.17 -6.76
C ASP A 29 12.31 13.39 -5.34
N PRO A 30 13.65 13.32 -5.18
CA PRO A 30 14.35 13.70 -3.94
C PRO A 30 13.97 15.07 -3.37
N ASP A 31 13.55 16.01 -4.22
CA ASP A 31 13.17 17.36 -3.79
C ASP A 31 11.91 17.37 -2.93
N GLU A 32 11.06 16.33 -3.01
CA GLU A 32 9.91 16.15 -2.12
C GLU A 32 10.32 16.04 -0.64
N VAL A 33 11.51 15.51 -0.37
CA VAL A 33 12.05 15.32 0.99
C VAL A 33 12.89 16.52 1.42
N THR A 34 13.64 17.13 0.50
CA THR A 34 14.63 18.17 0.85
C THR A 34 14.07 19.58 0.85
N GLU A 35 13.07 19.87 0.02
CA GLU A 35 12.63 21.24 -0.30
C GLU A 35 11.11 21.43 -0.33
N MET A 36 10.36 20.45 -0.81
CA MET A 36 8.92 20.58 -1.04
C MET A 36 8.17 20.92 0.24
N TRP A 37 7.22 21.87 0.15
CA TRP A 37 6.40 22.42 1.26
C TRP A 37 7.12 23.31 2.27
N TYR A 38 8.44 23.44 2.20
CA TYR A 38 9.19 24.33 3.08
C TYR A 38 9.43 25.70 2.44
N ARG A 39 9.59 26.73 3.28
CA ARG A 39 9.95 28.08 2.81
C ARG A 39 11.36 28.12 2.19
N GLN A 40 12.22 27.19 2.60
CA GLN A 40 13.60 27.03 2.16
C GLN A 40 14.02 25.57 2.35
N ARG A 41 15.08 25.13 1.66
CA ARG A 41 15.65 23.78 1.78
C ARG A 41 15.97 23.42 3.24
N MET A 42 15.55 22.22 3.66
CA MET A 42 15.70 21.74 5.05
C MET A 42 16.79 20.68 5.22
N ALA A 43 17.29 20.11 4.12
CA ALA A 43 18.39 19.18 4.11
C ALA A 43 19.68 19.83 3.56
N PRO A 44 20.89 19.37 3.94
CA PRO A 44 22.12 19.88 3.36
C PRO A 44 22.13 19.75 1.82
N GLU A 45 22.89 20.63 1.16
CA GLU A 45 23.10 20.54 -0.28
C GLU A 45 23.91 19.30 -0.65
N GLY A 46 23.56 18.66 -1.77
CA GLY A 46 24.31 17.52 -2.32
C GLY A 46 24.15 16.18 -1.60
N ILE A 47 23.17 16.04 -0.68
CA ILE A 47 22.85 14.74 -0.09
C ILE A 47 22.02 13.88 -1.05
N ASP A 48 22.25 12.57 -1.00
CA ASP A 48 21.38 11.59 -1.66
C ASP A 48 20.14 11.32 -0.81
N VAL A 49 19.02 11.01 -1.48
CA VAL A 49 17.73 10.74 -0.84
C VAL A 49 17.16 9.43 -1.36
N PHE A 50 16.61 8.63 -0.45
CA PHE A 50 15.78 7.48 -0.80
C PHE A 50 14.30 7.84 -0.56
N ASN A 51 13.55 8.04 -1.64
CA ASN A 51 12.15 8.51 -1.58
C ASN A 51 11.16 7.52 -2.25
N PRO A 52 10.92 6.34 -1.65
CA PRO A 52 9.85 5.46 -2.08
C PRO A 52 8.48 6.05 -1.69
N ALA A 53 7.54 6.10 -2.62
CA ALA A 53 6.20 6.66 -2.38
C ALA A 53 5.28 5.72 -1.60
N PHE A 54 5.58 4.42 -1.62
CA PHE A 54 4.75 3.37 -1.06
C PHE A 54 5.61 2.31 -0.37
N ASP A 55 4.99 1.55 0.53
CA ASP A 55 5.52 0.32 1.11
C ASP A 55 4.51 -0.82 0.97
N VAL A 56 4.90 -2.02 1.40
CA VAL A 56 4.07 -3.23 1.35
C VAL A 56 3.90 -3.78 2.76
N THR A 57 2.64 -3.82 3.22
CA THR A 57 2.28 -4.49 4.48
C THR A 57 1.94 -5.96 4.23
N ASN A 58 2.62 -6.88 4.91
CA ASN A 58 2.30 -8.31 4.83
C ASN A 58 0.88 -8.59 5.37
N HIS A 59 0.12 -9.45 4.68
CA HIS A 59 -1.25 -9.79 5.01
C HIS A 59 -1.42 -10.40 6.42
N GLU A 60 -0.38 -11.02 6.99
CA GLU A 60 -0.39 -11.55 8.36
C GLU A 60 -0.57 -10.46 9.42
N LEU A 61 -0.25 -9.20 9.09
CA LEU A 61 -0.41 -8.04 9.97
C LEU A 61 -1.80 -7.39 9.84
N ILE A 62 -2.62 -7.84 8.89
CA ILE A 62 -3.92 -7.25 8.57
C ILE A 62 -5.04 -8.09 9.18
N THR A 63 -5.90 -7.46 9.97
CA THR A 63 -7.08 -8.09 10.60
C THR A 63 -8.21 -8.33 9.59
N GLY A 64 -8.37 -7.43 8.62
CA GLY A 64 -9.28 -7.61 7.49
C GLY A 64 -9.22 -6.47 6.47
N ILE A 65 -9.79 -6.72 5.30
CA ILE A 65 -9.89 -5.76 4.19
C ILE A 65 -11.36 -5.43 3.96
N ILE A 66 -11.74 -4.17 4.14
CA ILE A 66 -13.10 -3.67 3.94
C ILE A 66 -13.24 -3.19 2.50
N THR A 67 -14.24 -3.73 1.79
CA THR A 67 -14.60 -3.36 0.41
C THR A 67 -16.10 -3.00 0.33
N GLU A 68 -16.56 -2.51 -0.82
CA GLU A 68 -17.99 -2.32 -1.08
C GLU A 68 -18.77 -3.64 -1.15
N ARG A 69 -18.08 -4.79 -1.28
CA ARG A 69 -18.68 -6.13 -1.29
C ARG A 69 -18.76 -6.78 0.09
N GLY A 70 -18.09 -6.19 1.10
CA GLY A 70 -18.05 -6.70 2.46
C GLY A 70 -16.65 -6.69 3.07
N LEU A 71 -16.54 -7.32 4.25
CA LEU A 71 -15.29 -7.47 4.99
C LEU A 71 -14.63 -8.81 4.66
N CYS A 72 -13.41 -8.77 4.13
CA CYS A 72 -12.58 -9.95 3.84
C CYS A 72 -11.69 -10.27 5.05
N HIS A 73 -11.65 -11.53 5.46
CA HIS A 73 -10.70 -12.05 6.45
C HIS A 73 -9.77 -13.07 5.81
N ALA A 74 -8.62 -13.32 6.44
CA ALA A 74 -7.75 -14.41 6.02
C ALA A 74 -8.46 -15.78 6.15
N PRO A 75 -8.21 -16.74 5.25
CA PRO A 75 -7.35 -16.65 4.06
C PRO A 75 -8.00 -15.79 2.95
N TYR A 76 -7.26 -14.78 2.47
CA TYR A 76 -7.84 -13.70 1.66
C TYR A 76 -8.25 -14.14 0.25
N ASP A 77 -7.56 -15.12 -0.34
CA ASP A 77 -7.91 -15.73 -1.63
C ASP A 77 -9.33 -16.35 -1.61
N GLN A 78 -9.68 -17.03 -0.52
CA GLN A 78 -11.01 -17.61 -0.33
C GLN A 78 -12.06 -16.53 -0.11
N ALA A 79 -11.77 -15.54 0.75
CA ALA A 79 -12.68 -14.43 1.00
C ALA A 79 -12.97 -13.62 -0.27
N PHE A 80 -11.95 -13.37 -1.10
CA PHE A 80 -12.12 -12.68 -2.38
C PHE A 80 -13.04 -13.48 -3.32
N LYS A 81 -12.83 -14.79 -3.42
CA LYS A 81 -13.69 -15.67 -4.23
C LYS A 81 -15.14 -15.70 -3.72
N GLU A 82 -15.35 -15.80 -2.42
CA GLU A 82 -16.70 -15.83 -1.82
C GLU A 82 -17.47 -14.52 -2.03
N LEU A 83 -16.76 -13.39 -2.05
CA LEU A 83 -17.32 -12.07 -2.31
C LEU A 83 -17.31 -11.70 -3.81
N GLY A 84 -16.89 -12.62 -4.68
CA GLY A 84 -16.82 -12.44 -6.14
C GLY A 84 -15.84 -11.35 -6.59
N ILE A 85 -14.87 -10.97 -5.76
CA ILE A 85 -13.87 -9.95 -6.11
C ILE A 85 -13.03 -10.48 -7.27
N GLY A 86 -12.95 -9.71 -8.36
CA GLY A 86 -12.25 -10.06 -9.60
C GLY A 86 -13.07 -10.81 -10.64
N GLU A 87 -14.36 -11.06 -10.37
CA GLU A 87 -15.37 -11.46 -11.36
C GLU A 87 -16.01 -10.25 -12.05
#